data_AF-A0A2D8LAK7-F1
#
_entry.id   AF-A0A2D8LAK7-F1
#
_cell.length_a   1.000
_cell.length_b   1.000
_cell.length_c   1.000
_cell.angle_alpha   90.00
_cell.angle_beta   90.00
_cell.angle_gamma   90.00
#
_symmetry.space_group_name_H-M   'P 1'
#
loop_
_entity.id
_entity.type
_entity.pdbx_description
1 polymer ?
#
loop_
_entity_poly.entity_id
_entity_poly.type
_entity_poly.pdbx_seq_one_letter_code
_entity_poly.pdbx_strand_id
1 'polypeptide(L)'
;MLDPARYRSFGLRFDLKRPRETDAEFQRRRNAEMGNRVPATEDDPNWVFGPKAIAAGSIHCDTWSGTAVELASRDQLAIYPVMGWWRDRPGQERYLDKARYALVVTLTAPEAGIDLQAEVEIAARTRIAAKSGVAINVPTRGE
;
A
#
# COMPACT_ATOMS: atom_id res chain seq x y z
N MET A 1 17.78 -11.90 23.74
CA MET A 1 16.73 -12.52 22.90
C MET A 1 16.21 -11.45 21.95
N LEU A 2 16.39 -11.64 20.63
CA LEU A 2 15.86 -10.71 19.61
C LEU A 2 14.34 -10.86 19.59
N ASP A 3 13.62 -9.84 20.03
CA ASP A 3 12.16 -9.77 19.89
C ASP A 3 11.83 -9.62 18.39
N PRO A 4 11.10 -10.55 17.75
CA PRO A 4 10.69 -10.43 16.35
C PRO A 4 9.95 -9.13 16.04
N ALA A 5 9.28 -8.53 17.04
CA ALA A 5 8.62 -7.24 16.90
C ALA A 5 9.61 -6.06 16.72
N ARG A 6 10.86 -6.20 17.19
CA ARG A 6 11.94 -5.22 16.98
C ARG A 6 12.60 -5.29 15.60
N TYR A 7 12.39 -6.37 14.84
CA TYR A 7 13.00 -6.54 13.51
C TYR A 7 12.14 -5.95 12.37
N ARG A 8 10.90 -5.57 12.65
CA ARG A 8 10.03 -4.91 11.67
C ARG A 8 10.42 -3.43 11.62
N SER A 9 11.08 -2.98 10.54
CA SER A 9 11.54 -1.60 10.34
C SER A 9 10.43 -0.56 10.58
N PHE A 10 9.70 -0.15 9.54
CA PHE A 10 8.52 0.71 9.66
C PHE A 10 7.20 -0.09 9.67
N GLY A 11 7.29 -1.42 9.55
CA GLY A 11 6.11 -2.28 9.48
C GLY A 11 5.16 -1.87 8.35
N LEU A 12 5.69 -1.50 7.18
CA LEU A 12 4.86 -1.06 6.05
C LEU A 12 3.86 -2.15 5.68
N ARG A 13 2.63 -1.76 5.40
CA ARG A 13 1.58 -2.61 4.84
C ARG A 13 1.07 -1.97 3.58
N PHE A 14 0.43 -2.78 2.75
CA PHE A 14 -0.24 -2.30 1.57
C PHE A 14 -1.65 -2.87 1.52
N ASP A 15 -2.53 -2.17 0.82
CA ASP A 15 -3.86 -2.65 0.53
C ASP A 15 -4.38 -2.00 -0.76
N LEU A 16 -5.36 -2.66 -1.37
CA LEU A 16 -6.08 -2.17 -2.54
C LEU A 16 -7.39 -1.51 -2.12
N LYS A 17 -7.81 -0.50 -2.87
CA LYS A 17 -9.17 0.05 -2.78
C LYS A 17 -10.19 -1.05 -3.06
N ARG A 18 -11.33 -1.04 -2.36
CA ARG A 18 -12.41 -2.02 -2.62
C ARG A 18 -13.24 -1.60 -3.84
N PRO A 19 -13.82 -2.55 -4.63
CA PRO A 19 -14.58 -2.22 -5.84
C PRO A 19 -15.74 -1.23 -5.65
N ARG A 20 -16.37 -1.19 -4.47
CA ARG A 20 -17.50 -0.31 -4.14
C ARG A 20 -17.13 0.85 -3.22
N GLU A 21 -15.85 0.99 -2.90
CA GLU A 21 -15.35 2.03 -2.02
C GLU A 21 -14.98 3.26 -2.86
N THR A 22 -15.33 4.45 -2.39
CA THR A 22 -14.90 5.72 -2.99
C THR A 22 -13.45 6.04 -2.60
N ASP A 23 -12.77 6.86 -3.40
CA ASP A 23 -11.40 7.31 -3.10
C ASP A 23 -11.27 7.94 -1.70
N ALA A 24 -12.27 8.75 -1.32
CA ALA A 24 -12.28 9.41 -0.02
C ALA A 24 -12.48 8.42 1.12
N GLU A 25 -13.31 7.38 0.94
CA GLU A 25 -13.46 6.30 1.93
C GLU A 25 -12.19 5.48 2.06
N PHE A 26 -11.55 5.14 0.94
CA PHE A 26 -10.28 4.42 0.92
C PHE A 26 -9.18 5.17 1.67
N GLN A 27 -9.07 6.47 1.40
CA GLN A 27 -8.11 7.34 2.08
C GLN A 27 -8.41 7.45 3.58
N ARG A 28 -9.67 7.63 4.00
CA ARG A 28 -10.04 7.66 5.44
C ARG A 28 -9.80 6.33 6.15
N ARG A 29 -9.97 5.20 5.45
CA ARG A 29 -9.76 3.86 6.01
C ARG A 29 -8.28 3.59 6.32
N ARG A 30 -7.35 4.20 5.57
CA ARG A 30 -5.90 3.98 5.70
C ARG A 30 -5.14 5.15 6.31
N ASN A 31 -5.62 6.38 6.15
CA ASN A 31 -5.05 7.60 6.71
C ASN A 31 -6.04 8.27 7.67
N ALA A 32 -5.70 8.28 8.96
CA ALA A 32 -6.50 8.91 10.01
C ALA A 32 -6.53 10.44 9.92
N GLU A 33 -5.57 11.06 9.22
CA GLU A 33 -5.54 12.52 9.01
C GLU A 33 -6.62 12.98 8.01
N MET A 34 -7.17 12.06 7.19
CA MET A 34 -8.19 12.37 6.19
C MET A 34 -9.62 12.41 6.76
N GLY A 35 -9.78 12.28 8.08
CA GLY A 35 -11.05 12.37 8.80
C GLY A 35 -11.37 11.12 9.63
N ASN A 36 -12.61 11.04 10.12
CA ASN A 36 -13.05 9.93 10.96
C ASN A 36 -12.87 8.61 10.24
N ARG A 37 -12.16 7.68 10.92
CA ARG A 37 -11.89 6.35 10.40
C ARG A 37 -13.21 5.63 10.18
N VAL A 38 -13.50 5.32 8.91
CA VAL A 38 -14.66 4.49 8.55
C VAL A 38 -14.46 3.12 9.21
N PRO A 39 -15.51 2.48 9.76
CA PRO A 39 -15.42 1.13 10.30
C PRO A 39 -14.70 0.21 9.31
N ALA A 40 -13.83 -0.66 9.83
CA ALA A 40 -13.09 -1.57 8.97
C ALA A 40 -14.08 -2.42 8.16
N THR A 41 -14.12 -2.18 6.84
CA THR A 41 -14.72 -3.13 5.89
C THR A 41 -14.06 -4.48 6.08
N GLU A 42 -14.80 -5.56 5.84
CA GLU A 42 -14.26 -6.91 5.84
C GLU A 42 -12.95 -7.00 5.04
N ASP A 43 -12.04 -7.83 5.54
CA ASP A 43 -10.78 -8.11 4.87
C ASP A 43 -11.07 -8.65 3.46
N ASP A 44 -10.29 -8.22 2.46
CA ASP A 44 -10.51 -8.69 1.09
C ASP A 44 -10.13 -10.17 1.01
N PRO A 45 -11.09 -11.07 0.75
CA PRO A 45 -10.86 -12.52 0.79
C PRO A 45 -9.99 -13.00 -0.37
N ASN A 46 -9.75 -12.16 -1.37
CA ASN A 46 -8.96 -12.48 -2.54
C ASN A 46 -7.44 -12.36 -2.30
N TRP A 47 -7.02 -11.88 -1.13
CA TRP A 47 -5.64 -11.98 -0.69
C TRP A 47 -5.30 -13.39 -0.22
N VAL A 48 -4.19 -13.95 -0.70
CA VAL A 48 -3.77 -15.32 -0.35
C VAL A 48 -3.38 -15.44 1.12
N PHE A 49 -2.61 -14.48 1.66
CA PHE A 49 -2.20 -14.51 3.07
C PHE A 49 -3.04 -13.57 3.95
N GLY A 50 -3.51 -12.47 3.38
CA GLY A 50 -4.37 -11.52 4.04
C GLY A 50 -3.66 -10.69 5.12
N PRO A 51 -4.42 -9.86 5.86
CA PRO A 51 -3.84 -8.87 6.79
C PRO A 51 -3.21 -9.48 8.04
N LYS A 52 -3.55 -10.73 8.36
CA LYS A 52 -2.99 -11.48 9.50
C LYS A 52 -1.69 -12.20 9.13
N ALA A 53 -1.23 -12.12 7.88
CA ALA A 53 0.05 -12.68 7.47
C ALA A 53 1.18 -12.16 8.37
N ILE A 54 1.78 -13.06 9.14
CA ILE A 54 2.91 -12.73 10.00
C ILE A 54 4.14 -12.58 9.11
N ALA A 55 4.33 -11.37 8.58
CA ALA A 55 5.58 -11.00 7.93
C ALA A 55 6.63 -10.73 9.01
N ALA A 56 7.51 -11.70 9.24
CA ALA A 56 8.71 -11.51 10.04
C ALA A 56 9.69 -10.63 9.23
N GLY A 57 10.00 -9.44 9.74
CA GLY A 57 10.97 -8.52 9.14
C GLY A 57 10.37 -7.39 8.30
N SER A 58 11.14 -6.96 7.30
CA SER A 58 10.89 -5.71 6.55
C SER A 58 10.34 -5.94 5.14
N ILE A 59 10.27 -7.19 4.68
CA ILE A 59 9.69 -7.56 3.39
C ILE A 59 8.24 -7.96 3.63
N HIS A 60 7.33 -7.32 2.89
CA HIS A 60 5.91 -7.62 2.90
C HIS A 60 5.50 -8.01 1.50
N CYS A 61 4.95 -9.21 1.35
CA CYS A 61 4.53 -9.79 0.09
C CYS A 61 3.20 -10.50 0.30
N ASP A 62 2.27 -10.28 -0.63
CA ASP A 62 0.99 -10.98 -0.70
C ASP A 62 0.56 -11.03 -2.16
N THR A 63 -0.27 -12.01 -2.51
CA THR A 63 -0.81 -12.17 -3.85
C THR A 63 -2.31 -11.98 -3.78
N TRP A 64 -2.83 -11.12 -4.65
CA TRP A 64 -4.26 -10.95 -4.86
C TRP A 64 -4.68 -11.75 -6.10
N SER A 65 -5.80 -12.46 -6.05
CA SER A 65 -6.32 -13.26 -7.17
C SER A 65 -7.80 -13.01 -7.40
N GLY A 66 -8.21 -12.82 -8.65
CA GLY A 66 -9.60 -12.59 -9.02
C GLY A 66 -9.74 -12.26 -10.51
N THR A 67 -10.92 -11.83 -10.92
CA THR A 67 -11.17 -11.51 -12.33
C THR A 67 -10.47 -10.22 -12.74
N ALA A 68 -10.15 -10.08 -14.03
CA ALA A 68 -9.53 -8.86 -14.55
C ALA A 68 -10.42 -7.61 -14.32
N VAL A 69 -11.74 -7.77 -14.43
CA VAL A 69 -12.72 -6.70 -14.18
C VAL A 69 -12.67 -6.26 -12.72
N GLU A 70 -12.61 -7.20 -11.79
CA GLU A 70 -12.50 -6.90 -10.36
C GLU A 70 -11.17 -6.23 -10.02
N LEU A 71 -10.06 -6.67 -10.59
CA LEU A 71 -8.77 -6.02 -10.36
C LEU A 71 -8.75 -4.61 -10.94
N ALA A 72 -9.30 -4.41 -12.14
CA ALA A 72 -9.38 -3.11 -12.80
C ALA A 72 -10.24 -2.10 -12.02
N SER A 73 -11.27 -2.57 -11.31
CA SER A 73 -12.07 -1.72 -10.41
C SER A 73 -11.34 -1.25 -9.14
N ARG A 74 -10.20 -1.88 -8.82
CA ARG A 74 -9.34 -1.55 -7.66
C ARG A 74 -8.17 -0.66 -8.12
N ASP A 75 -8.50 0.54 -8.56
CA ASP A 75 -7.58 1.48 -9.22
C ASP A 75 -6.57 2.21 -8.29
N GLN A 76 -6.56 1.90 -6.99
CA GLN A 76 -5.67 2.51 -6.00
C GLN A 76 -5.01 1.46 -5.10
N LEU A 77 -3.70 1.64 -4.89
CA LEU A 77 -2.88 0.90 -3.93
C LEU A 77 -2.37 1.89 -2.88
N ALA A 78 -2.67 1.63 -1.61
CA ALA A 78 -2.14 2.39 -0.49
C ALA A 78 -0.96 1.65 0.12
N ILE A 79 0.10 2.39 0.48
CA ILE A 79 1.19 1.92 1.32
C ILE A 79 1.16 2.74 2.59
N TYR A 80 1.12 2.09 3.75
CA TYR A 80 0.98 2.76 5.03
C TYR A 80 1.77 2.04 6.11
N PRO A 81 2.39 2.76 7.05
CA PRO A 81 3.09 2.14 8.16
C PRO A 81 2.08 1.70 9.24
N VAL A 82 2.40 0.61 9.95
CA VAL A 82 1.65 0.17 11.14
C VAL A 82 2.43 0.47 12.42
N MET A 83 1.80 0.26 13.58
CA MET A 83 2.43 0.43 14.90
C MET A 83 3.75 -0.34 14.99
N GLY A 84 4.72 0.21 15.75
CA GLY A 84 6.04 -0.35 15.91
C GLY A 84 6.98 0.62 16.61
N TRP A 85 8.23 0.19 16.87
CA TRP A 85 9.21 0.94 17.64
C TRP A 85 9.51 2.36 17.12
N TRP A 86 9.33 2.60 15.81
CA TRP A 86 9.50 3.89 15.15
C TRP A 86 8.44 4.92 15.58
N ARG A 87 7.25 4.45 15.99
CA ARG A 87 6.13 5.26 16.51
C ARG A 87 6.04 5.19 18.04
N ASP A 88 6.25 4.02 18.62
CA ASP A 88 5.99 3.74 20.05
C ASP A 88 7.08 4.30 21.00
N ARG A 89 8.15 4.88 20.46
CA ARG A 89 9.25 5.49 21.22
C ARG A 89 9.31 7.00 20.94
N PRO A 90 8.42 7.80 21.55
CA PRO A 90 8.33 9.24 21.28
C PRO A 90 9.63 9.99 21.59
N GLY A 91 10.42 9.54 22.58
CA GLY A 91 11.71 10.14 22.92
C GLY A 91 12.83 10.00 21.88
N GLN A 92 12.54 9.41 20.70
CA GLN A 92 13.45 9.36 19.56
C GLN A 92 12.96 10.20 18.37
N GLU A 93 11.74 10.76 18.44
CA GLU A 93 11.11 11.60 17.40
C GLU A 93 11.08 11.03 15.97
N ARG A 94 11.29 9.72 15.82
CA ARG A 94 11.43 9.07 14.50
C ARG A 94 10.13 8.93 13.72
N TYR A 95 9.00 9.26 14.32
CA TYR A 95 7.71 9.27 13.64
C TYR A 95 7.62 10.36 12.54
N LEU A 96 8.55 11.34 12.54
CA LEU A 96 8.70 12.35 11.50
C LEU A 96 9.78 12.01 10.47
N ASP A 97 10.52 10.91 10.65
CA ASP A 97 11.61 10.54 9.74
C ASP A 97 11.08 10.15 8.37
N LYS A 98 11.79 10.59 7.32
CA LYS A 98 11.57 10.07 5.97
C LYS A 98 12.20 8.68 5.84
N ALA A 99 11.42 7.72 5.37
CA ALA A 99 11.86 6.36 5.12
C ALA A 99 11.91 6.05 3.62
N ARG A 100 12.99 5.39 3.17
CA ARG A 100 13.03 4.83 1.81
C ARG A 100 12.34 3.48 1.80
N TYR A 101 11.51 3.25 0.80
CA TYR A 101 10.91 1.95 0.54
C TYR A 101 10.92 1.66 -0.96
N ALA A 102 10.76 0.39 -1.31
CA ALA A 102 10.55 -0.04 -2.69
C ALA A 102 9.23 -0.83 -2.74
N LEU A 103 8.48 -0.63 -3.82
CA LEU A 103 7.31 -1.41 -4.16
C LEU A 103 7.62 -2.19 -5.45
N VAL A 104 7.41 -3.49 -5.42
CA VAL A 104 7.45 -4.35 -6.60
C VAL A 104 6.05 -4.93 -6.79
N VAL A 105 5.48 -4.74 -7.97
CA VAL A 105 4.16 -5.28 -8.34
C VAL A 105 4.34 -6.18 -9.55
N THR A 106 3.78 -7.38 -9.46
CA THR A 106 3.73 -8.33 -10.58
C THR A 106 2.27 -8.52 -10.96
N LEU A 107 1.98 -8.47 -12.26
CA LEU A 107 0.66 -8.73 -12.82
C LEU A 107 0.74 -9.99 -13.69
N THR A 108 -0.13 -10.96 -13.42
CA THR A 108 -0.20 -12.22 -14.18
C THR A 108 -1.63 -12.44 -14.63
N ALA A 109 -1.86 -12.59 -15.94
CA ALA A 109 -3.14 -13.01 -16.50
C ALA A 109 -2.89 -14.12 -17.55
N PRO A 110 -2.90 -15.40 -17.13
CA PRO A 110 -2.49 -16.52 -17.98
C PRO A 110 -3.32 -16.68 -19.26
N GLU A 111 -4.60 -16.30 -19.20
CA GLU A 111 -5.56 -16.46 -20.29
C GLU A 111 -5.58 -15.28 -21.27
N ALA A 112 -4.90 -14.17 -20.94
CA ALA A 112 -5.09 -12.92 -21.66
C ALA A 112 -4.50 -12.91 -23.08
N GLY A 113 -3.66 -13.88 -23.44
CA GLY A 113 -3.10 -14.02 -24.81
C GLY A 113 -2.32 -12.82 -25.33
N ILE A 114 -2.02 -11.84 -24.46
CA ILE A 114 -1.36 -10.57 -24.76
C ILE A 114 -0.05 -10.45 -23.98
N ASP A 115 0.87 -9.63 -24.49
CA ASP A 115 2.08 -9.26 -23.78
C ASP A 115 1.79 -8.14 -22.77
N LEU A 116 1.45 -8.54 -21.53
CA LEU A 116 1.18 -7.61 -20.44
C LEU A 116 2.37 -6.69 -20.14
N GLN A 117 3.60 -7.17 -20.32
CA GLN A 117 4.79 -6.38 -19.99
C GLN A 117 4.93 -5.21 -20.94
N ALA A 118 4.78 -5.45 -22.24
CA ALA A 118 4.82 -4.40 -23.25
C ALA A 118 3.72 -3.34 -23.03
N GLU A 119 2.47 -3.79 -22.80
CA GLU A 119 1.34 -2.90 -22.55
C GLU A 119 1.52 -2.04 -21.29
N VAL A 120 1.97 -2.65 -20.19
CA VAL A 120 2.25 -1.95 -18.93
C VAL A 120 3.40 -0.96 -19.09
N GLU A 121 4.47 -1.32 -19.81
CA GLU A 121 5.61 -0.42 -20.02
C GLU A 121 5.21 0.85 -20.78
N ILE A 122 4.47 0.70 -21.90
CA ILE A 122 3.96 1.83 -22.69
C ILE A 122 3.04 2.71 -21.83
N ALA A 123 2.12 2.08 -21.10
CA ALA A 123 1.16 2.74 -20.25
C ALA A 123 1.81 3.49 -19.07
N ALA A 124 2.86 2.93 -18.47
CA ALA A 124 3.62 3.51 -17.38
C ALA A 124 4.48 4.68 -17.87
N ARG A 125 5.22 4.49 -18.96
CA ARG A 125 6.06 5.54 -19.57
C ARG A 125 5.25 6.79 -19.93
N THR A 126 4.08 6.58 -20.55
CA THR A 126 3.16 7.68 -20.90
C THR A 126 2.68 8.43 -19.66
N ARG A 127 2.30 7.72 -18.59
CA ARG A 127 1.86 8.34 -17.33
C ARG A 127 2.98 9.06 -16.59
N ILE A 128 4.19 8.50 -16.56
CA ILE A 128 5.35 9.13 -15.92
C ILE A 128 5.70 10.44 -16.64
N ALA A 129 5.73 10.43 -17.98
CA ALA A 129 5.95 11.64 -18.77
C ALA A 129 4.87 12.71 -18.50
N ALA A 130 3.60 12.30 -18.41
CA ALA A 130 2.47 13.20 -18.14
C ALA A 130 2.41 13.73 -16.69
N LYS A 131 2.89 12.97 -15.69
CA LYS A 131 2.77 13.28 -14.25
C LYS A 131 4.10 13.72 -13.61
N SER A 132 4.90 14.53 -14.30
CA SER A 132 6.19 15.03 -13.77
C SER A 132 6.12 15.85 -12.46
N GLY A 133 4.93 16.00 -11.85
CA GLY A 133 4.76 16.35 -10.44
C GLY A 133 3.90 15.30 -9.72
N VAL A 134 4.50 14.24 -9.19
CA VAL A 134 3.84 13.43 -8.16
C VAL A 134 3.71 14.32 -6.93
N ALA A 135 2.49 14.80 -6.64
CA ALA A 135 2.20 15.52 -5.41
C ALA A 135 2.37 14.55 -4.23
N ILE A 136 3.58 14.48 -3.70
CA ILE A 136 3.85 13.87 -2.40
C ILE A 136 3.32 14.87 -1.38
N ASN A 137 2.04 14.75 -1.01
CA ASN A 137 1.48 15.55 0.06
C ASN A 137 2.02 15.00 1.39
N VAL A 138 3.28 15.32 1.66
CA VAL A 138 3.86 15.15 2.99
C VAL A 138 3.52 16.43 3.73
N PRO A 139 2.71 16.39 4.80
CA PRO A 139 2.53 17.57 5.64
C PRO A 139 3.90 18.02 6.11
N THR A 140 4.36 19.16 5.58
CA THR A 140 5.61 19.79 6.00
C THR A 140 5.39 20.48 7.33
N ARG A 141 6.41 20.42 8.19
CA ARG A 141 6.41 21.01 9.53
C ARG A 141 6.11 22.52 9.46
N GLY A 142 4.98 22.92 10.04
CA GLY A 142 4.69 24.29 10.46
C GLY A 142 3.93 25.17 9.45
N GLU A 143 2.62 25.23 9.61
CA GLU A 143 1.91 26.47 9.94
C GLU A 143 1.09 26.23 11.22
#